data_AF-A0A3M2E430-F1
#
_entry.id   AF-A0A3M2E430-F1
#
_cell.length_a   1.000
_cell.length_b   1.000
_cell.length_c   1.000
_cell.angle_alpha   90.00
_cell.angle_beta   90.00
_cell.angle_gamma   90.00
#
_symmetry.space_group_name_H-M   'P 1'
#
loop_
_entity.id
_entity.type
_entity.pdbx_description
1 polymer ?
#
loop_
_entity_poly.entity_id
_entity_poly.type
_entity_poly.pdbx_seq_one_letter_code
_entity_poly.pdbx_strand_id
1 'polypeptide(L)'
;MPMTEAADRSFLFLQGPHGPFLAELGATLAAMGAGVLRIGFNAGDAAEWPDRGRYLPFRAPAAAWPDFLRGVLRGRGVTDLVMYGDARPLHVAAAAIAAAEGVRVHWLEEGYLRPHWITHEIGGVNGASRLIDTPIARIRAAARRIDLPLVPAPDRWGAARAHAWHGAIHHARLLAGWRGYPHWQSHRTPGPAREAWLNARRLLTGPARALRARGQGRVLRGAGRPYDVVLLQLSHDSAFIRHGPFPTMEDFIAHCITAFAAGAPGQVALVFRTHPFEDM
;
A
#
# COMPACT_ATOMS: atom_id res chain seq x y z
N MET A 1 -0.73 7.45 24.13
CA MET A 1 0.48 7.30 24.98
C MET A 1 0.55 8.49 25.92
N PRO A 2 0.78 8.29 27.22
CA PRO A 2 1.20 9.38 28.10
C PRO A 2 2.54 9.96 27.62
N MET A 3 2.74 11.27 27.76
CA MET A 3 3.94 12.00 27.26
C MET A 3 5.27 11.41 27.76
N THR A 4 5.29 10.84 28.96
CA THR A 4 6.47 10.20 29.57
C THR A 4 6.92 8.94 28.84
N GLU A 5 6.01 8.17 28.24
CA GLU A 5 6.36 6.95 27.52
C GLU A 5 6.94 7.26 26.13
N ALA A 6 6.66 8.44 25.57
CA ALA A 6 7.11 8.83 24.23
C ALA A 6 8.58 9.28 24.21
N ALA A 7 9.07 9.89 25.29
CA ALA A 7 10.45 10.37 25.41
C ALA A 7 11.50 9.24 25.35
N ASP A 8 11.11 8.02 25.76
CA ASP A 8 11.98 6.84 25.76
C ASP A 8 11.90 6.03 24.45
N ARG A 9 11.16 6.50 23.44
CA ARG A 9 11.00 5.80 22.15
C ARG A 9 11.84 6.45 21.07
N SER A 10 12.35 5.62 20.17
CA SER A 10 13.08 6.04 18.97
C SER A 10 12.50 5.31 17.76
N PHE A 11 11.88 6.07 16.87
CA PHE A 11 11.20 5.58 15.67
C PHE A 11 12.10 5.71 14.44
N LEU A 12 12.30 4.59 13.74
CA LEU A 12 12.96 4.54 12.44
C LEU A 12 11.93 4.32 11.33
N PHE A 13 11.80 5.29 10.43
CA PHE A 13 10.96 5.22 9.25
C PHE A 13 11.75 4.66 8.06
N LEU A 14 11.16 3.70 7.36
CA LEU A 14 11.62 3.30 6.03
C LEU A 14 10.77 3.97 4.94
N GLN A 15 10.76 3.38 3.75
CA GLN A 15 9.95 3.85 2.64
C GLN A 15 8.46 3.80 2.97
N GLY A 16 7.69 4.77 2.47
CA GLY A 16 6.24 4.65 2.56
C GLY A 16 5.43 5.45 1.56
N PRO A 17 4.19 5.83 1.90
CA PRO A 17 3.28 6.40 0.92
C PRO A 17 3.82 7.73 0.42
N HIS A 18 3.61 8.00 -0.88
CA HIS A 18 3.99 9.27 -1.49
C HIS A 18 3.21 10.42 -0.85
N GLY A 19 3.89 11.55 -0.66
CA GLY A 19 3.31 12.74 -0.04
C GLY A 19 3.77 13.00 1.40
N PRO A 20 3.10 13.93 2.10
CA PRO A 20 3.63 14.51 3.33
C PRO A 20 3.42 13.65 4.58
N PHE A 21 2.56 12.62 4.51
CA PHE A 21 2.08 11.87 5.66
C PHE A 21 3.19 11.40 6.61
N LEU A 22 4.25 10.77 6.10
CA LEU A 22 5.33 10.27 6.96
C LEU A 22 6.11 11.40 7.64
N ALA A 23 6.32 12.52 6.94
CA ALA A 23 7.01 13.67 7.50
C ALA A 23 6.16 14.33 8.60
N GLU A 24 4.85 14.46 8.40
CA GLU A 24 3.91 14.98 9.40
C GLU A 24 3.84 14.06 10.63
N LEU A 25 3.79 12.74 10.42
CA LEU A 25 3.80 11.76 11.49
C LEU A 25 5.12 11.81 12.28
N GLY A 26 6.26 11.86 11.58
CA GLY A 26 7.58 12.00 12.20
C GLY A 26 7.72 13.29 13.00
N ALA A 27 7.27 14.43 12.46
CA ALA A 27 7.27 15.71 13.16
C ALA A 27 6.40 15.66 14.42
N THR A 28 5.22 15.02 14.34
CA THR A 28 4.32 14.84 15.48
C THR A 28 4.95 14.01 16.59
N LEU A 29 5.58 12.88 16.24
CA LEU A 29 6.29 12.04 17.21
C LEU A 29 7.48 12.76 17.86
N ALA A 30 8.25 13.51 17.07
CA ALA A 30 9.35 14.31 17.58
C ALA A 30 8.86 15.41 18.54
N ALA A 31 7.72 16.05 18.24
CA ALA A 31 7.10 17.03 19.13
C ALA A 31 6.61 16.42 20.46
N MET A 32 6.31 15.12 20.46
CA MET A 32 6.00 14.35 21.67
C MET A 32 7.25 13.89 22.45
N GLY A 33 8.46 14.25 21.99
CA GLY A 33 9.72 13.94 22.65
C GLY A 33 10.40 12.65 22.16
N ALA A 34 9.82 11.93 21.20
CA ALA A 34 10.42 10.71 20.68
C ALA A 34 11.62 11.00 19.76
N GLY A 35 12.60 10.10 19.76
CA GLY A 35 13.61 10.01 18.72
C GLY A 35 12.97 9.67 17.38
N VAL A 36 13.40 10.34 16.31
CA VAL A 36 12.88 10.09 14.97
C VAL A 36 14.03 10.05 13.98
N LEU A 37 14.05 9.01 13.15
CA LEU A 37 15.00 8.83 12.07
C LEU A 37 14.26 8.32 10.82
N ARG A 38 14.80 8.61 9.64
CA ARG A 38 14.35 8.00 8.39
C ARG A 38 15.53 7.47 7.61
N ILE A 39 15.43 6.23 7.16
CA ILE A 39 16.28 5.73 6.07
C ILE A 39 15.52 5.89 4.76
N GLY A 40 16.17 6.50 3.78
CA GLY A 40 15.61 6.59 2.42
C GLY A 40 16.53 5.96 1.39
N PHE A 41 15.91 5.40 0.36
CA PHE A 41 16.55 4.55 -0.64
C PHE A 41 16.67 5.25 -1.99
N ASN A 42 16.04 6.42 -2.15
CA ASN A 42 16.11 7.21 -3.36
C ASN A 42 15.89 8.71 -3.12
N ALA A 43 15.97 9.50 -4.19
CA ALA A 43 15.84 10.96 -4.13
C ALA A 43 14.42 11.45 -3.83
N GLY A 44 13.38 10.69 -4.20
CA GLY A 44 12.00 10.96 -3.81
C GLY A 44 11.82 10.84 -2.30
N ASP A 45 12.34 9.76 -1.69
CA ASP A 45 12.30 9.57 -0.24
C ASP A 45 13.01 10.70 0.51
N ALA A 46 14.15 11.16 -0.03
CA ALA A 46 14.85 12.32 0.52
C ALA A 46 13.99 13.57 0.41
N ALA A 47 13.46 13.88 -0.77
CA ALA A 47 12.69 15.09 -1.00
C ALA A 47 11.40 15.17 -0.14
N GLU A 48 10.81 14.04 0.21
CA GLU A 48 9.62 13.95 1.08
C GLU A 48 9.94 14.03 2.57
N TRP A 49 11.22 14.12 2.96
CA TRP A 49 11.64 14.25 4.34
C TRP A 49 12.41 15.56 4.57
N PRO A 50 11.77 16.61 5.13
CA PRO A 50 12.40 17.92 5.27
C PRO A 50 13.59 17.96 6.22
N ASP A 51 13.54 17.21 7.32
CA ASP A 51 14.58 17.20 8.36
C ASP A 51 15.80 16.37 7.93
N ARG A 52 16.81 17.06 7.39
CA ARG A 52 18.05 16.44 6.90
C ARG A 52 18.93 15.89 8.03
N GLY A 53 18.82 16.42 9.25
CA GLY A 53 19.59 15.93 10.39
C GLY A 53 19.14 14.54 10.85
N ARG A 54 17.89 14.19 10.56
CA ARG A 54 17.27 12.89 10.89
C ARG A 54 17.13 11.95 9.70
N TYR A 55 17.75 12.28 8.56
CA TYR A 55 17.67 11.49 7.34
C TYR A 55 18.99 10.74 7.07
N LEU A 56 18.88 9.43 6.87
CA LEU A 56 19.98 8.52 6.61
C LEU A 56 19.87 7.96 5.19
N PRO A 57 20.64 8.48 4.21
CA PRO A 57 20.59 7.97 2.85
C PRO A 57 21.22 6.57 2.78
N PHE A 58 20.46 5.56 2.38
CA PHE A 58 21.02 4.26 2.02
C PHE A 58 21.38 4.25 0.53
N ARG A 59 22.69 4.26 0.25
CA ARG A 59 23.24 4.33 -1.11
C ARG A 59 24.04 3.10 -1.49
N ALA A 60 24.14 2.10 -0.62
CA ALA A 60 24.93 0.89 -0.86
C ALA A 60 24.12 -0.17 -1.63
N PRO A 61 24.77 -1.22 -2.16
CA PRO A 61 24.08 -2.38 -2.71
C PRO A 61 23.16 -3.05 -1.67
N ALA A 62 22.07 -3.68 -2.13
CA ALA A 62 21.12 -4.36 -1.26
C ALA A 62 21.75 -5.42 -0.33
N ALA A 63 22.87 -6.03 -0.73
CA ALA A 63 23.63 -6.97 0.11
C ALA A 63 24.18 -6.34 1.40
N ALA A 64 24.45 -5.02 1.41
CA ALA A 64 24.91 -4.30 2.59
C ALA A 64 23.76 -3.85 3.52
N TRP A 65 22.50 -4.05 3.10
CA TRP A 65 21.32 -3.61 3.85
C TRP A 65 21.26 -4.19 5.27
N PRO A 66 21.48 -5.50 5.49
CA PRO A 66 21.34 -6.08 6.82
C PRO A 66 22.28 -5.47 7.85
N ASP A 67 23.56 -5.32 7.51
CA ASP A 67 24.57 -4.81 8.43
C ASP A 67 24.40 -3.31 8.68
N PHE A 68 24.05 -2.56 7.63
CA PHE A 68 23.70 -1.15 7.78
C PHE A 68 22.53 -0.96 8.75
N LEU A 69 21.44 -1.70 8.55
CA LEU A 69 20.26 -1.58 9.41
C LEU A 69 20.59 -1.95 10.86
N ARG A 70 21.28 -3.06 11.12
CA ARG A 70 21.70 -3.44 12.49
C ARG A 70 22.53 -2.35 13.16
N GLY A 71 23.46 -1.76 12.41
CA GLY A 71 24.27 -0.63 12.89
C GLY A 71 23.40 0.57 13.29
N VAL A 72 22.39 0.91 12.49
CA VAL A 72 21.44 1.98 12.83
C VAL A 72 20.60 1.63 14.04
N LEU A 73 20.00 0.43 14.09
CA LEU A 73 19.11 0.01 15.18
C LEU A 73 19.84 0.08 16.53
N ARG A 74 21.03 -0.50 16.62
CA ARG A 74 21.84 -0.53 17.84
C ARG A 74 22.46 0.83 18.16
N GLY A 75 23.10 1.46 17.19
CA GLY A 75 23.85 2.70 17.39
C GLY A 75 22.97 3.92 17.66
N ARG A 76 21.68 3.86 17.32
CA ARG A 76 20.70 4.94 17.54
C ARG A 76 19.61 4.58 18.54
N GLY A 77 19.71 3.42 19.20
CA GLY A 77 18.74 2.96 20.19
C GLY A 77 17.31 2.91 19.66
N VAL A 78 17.12 2.45 18.41
CA VAL A 78 15.80 2.40 17.78
C VAL A 78 14.93 1.36 18.50
N THR A 79 13.75 1.78 18.94
CA THR A 79 12.77 0.90 19.63
C THR A 79 11.64 0.47 18.70
N ASP A 80 11.37 1.25 17.65
CA ASP A 80 10.23 1.07 16.76
C ASP A 80 10.65 1.27 15.30
N LEU A 81 10.34 0.29 14.46
CA LEU A 81 10.54 0.33 13.01
C LEU A 81 9.20 0.54 12.31
N VAL A 82 9.05 1.62 11.54
CA VAL A 82 7.83 1.96 10.80
C VAL A 82 8.05 1.72 9.31
N MET A 83 7.21 0.88 8.71
CA MET A 83 7.30 0.48 7.32
C MET A 83 5.95 0.54 6.64
N TYR A 84 5.95 0.72 5.32
CA TYR A 84 4.73 0.70 4.52
C TYR A 84 4.84 -0.27 3.35
N GLY A 85 3.84 -1.15 3.20
CA GLY A 85 3.90 -2.26 2.27
C GLY A 85 4.76 -3.42 2.78
N ASP A 86 4.14 -4.58 2.93
CA ASP A 86 4.75 -5.82 3.45
C ASP A 86 5.53 -6.64 2.42
N ALA A 87 5.26 -6.43 1.13
CA ALA A 87 5.87 -7.21 0.06
C ALA A 87 7.25 -6.70 -0.42
N ARG A 88 7.75 -5.55 0.08
CA ARG A 88 9.00 -4.95 -0.43
C ARG A 88 10.22 -5.72 0.07
N PRO A 89 11.18 -6.15 -0.78
CA PRO A 89 12.31 -6.97 -0.35
C PRO A 89 13.12 -6.41 0.81
N LEU A 90 13.39 -5.10 0.79
CA LEU A 90 14.12 -4.43 1.88
C LEU A 90 13.31 -4.35 3.17
N HIS A 91 11.98 -4.22 3.10
CA HIS A 91 11.10 -4.23 4.27
C HIS A 91 10.97 -5.63 4.87
N VAL A 92 10.86 -6.67 4.03
CA VAL A 92 10.84 -8.06 4.47
C VAL A 92 12.12 -8.39 5.25
N ALA A 93 13.29 -8.02 4.72
CA ALA A 93 14.55 -8.18 5.42
C ALA A 93 14.60 -7.34 6.71
N ALA A 94 14.10 -6.11 6.67
CA ALA A 94 14.09 -5.23 7.84
C ALA A 94 13.19 -5.74 8.97
N ALA A 95 12.03 -6.33 8.67
CA ALA A 95 11.16 -6.96 9.65
C ALA A 95 11.88 -8.10 10.39
N ALA A 96 12.56 -8.98 9.64
CA ALA A 96 13.30 -10.10 10.22
C ALA A 96 14.45 -9.61 11.14
N ILE A 97 15.18 -8.58 10.70
CA ILE A 97 16.25 -7.96 11.49
C ILE A 97 15.68 -7.30 12.74
N ALA A 98 14.62 -6.51 12.61
CA ALA A 98 13.98 -5.84 13.74
C ALA A 98 13.49 -6.83 14.79
N ALA A 99 12.87 -7.94 14.37
CA ALA A 99 12.45 -9.00 15.27
C ALA A 99 13.62 -9.62 16.04
N ALA A 100 14.76 -9.88 15.37
CA ALA A 100 15.96 -10.41 16.00
C ALA A 100 16.62 -9.43 16.99
N GLU A 101 16.47 -8.12 16.76
CA GLU A 101 17.00 -7.06 17.62
C GLU A 101 15.99 -6.61 18.70
N GLY A 102 14.83 -7.26 18.81
CA GLY A 102 13.78 -6.89 19.79
C GLY A 102 13.09 -5.55 19.49
N VAL A 103 13.19 -5.05 18.26
CA VAL A 103 12.58 -3.80 17.79
C VAL A 103 11.13 -4.06 17.37
N ARG A 104 10.21 -3.22 17.84
CA ARG A 104 8.79 -3.33 17.49
C ARG A 104 8.57 -2.91 16.04
N VAL A 105 7.85 -3.74 15.27
CA VAL A 105 7.54 -3.43 13.86
C VAL A 105 6.12 -2.90 13.73
N HIS A 106 6.01 -1.71 13.15
CA HIS A 106 4.76 -1.07 12.76
C HIS A 106 4.61 -1.11 11.25
N TRP A 107 3.54 -1.72 10.79
CA TRP A 107 3.16 -1.76 9.39
C TRP A 107 2.09 -0.72 9.09
N LEU A 108 2.31 0.02 8.02
CA LEU A 108 1.36 0.94 7.42
C LEU A 108 0.92 0.39 6.07
N GLU A 109 -0.35 0.57 5.76
CA GLU A 109 -0.92 0.23 4.45
C GLU A 109 -1.97 1.24 4.01
N GLU A 110 -2.31 1.25 2.72
CA GLU A 110 -3.45 2.04 2.27
C GLU A 110 -4.72 1.59 3.02
N GLY A 111 -5.50 2.55 3.53
CA GLY A 111 -6.72 2.24 4.25
C GLY A 111 -7.73 1.49 3.37
N TYR A 112 -8.52 0.61 4.00
CA TYR A 112 -9.64 -0.08 3.36
C TYR A 112 -10.69 0.91 2.81
N LEU A 113 -10.86 2.03 3.52
CA LEU A 113 -11.66 3.16 3.11
C LEU A 113 -10.72 4.26 2.64
N ARG A 114 -10.87 4.70 1.39
CA ARG A 114 -10.01 5.71 0.78
C ARG A 114 -10.76 7.01 0.54
N PRO A 115 -10.06 8.15 0.50
CA PRO A 115 -8.59 8.31 0.59
C PRO A 115 -8.06 8.64 2.00
N HIS A 116 -8.92 8.82 2.99
CA HIS A 116 -8.55 9.52 4.22
C HIS A 116 -7.91 8.65 5.31
N TRP A 117 -7.86 7.34 5.12
CA TRP A 117 -7.39 6.42 6.14
C TRP A 117 -6.12 5.70 5.70
N ILE A 118 -5.30 5.40 6.71
CA ILE A 118 -4.16 4.51 6.62
C ILE A 118 -4.41 3.36 7.60
N THR A 119 -4.11 2.14 7.18
CA THR A 119 -4.14 0.98 8.06
C THR A 119 -2.85 0.97 8.87
N HIS A 120 -2.95 0.76 10.18
CA HIS A 120 -1.80 0.60 11.07
C HIS A 120 -1.94 -0.70 11.84
N GLU A 121 -0.92 -1.55 11.76
CA GLU A 121 -0.85 -2.79 12.50
C GLU A 121 0.54 -3.04 13.11
N ILE A 122 0.58 -3.84 14.16
CA ILE A 122 1.82 -4.28 14.82
C ILE A 122 2.03 -5.76 14.50
N GLY A 123 3.21 -6.11 14.01
CA GLY A 123 3.60 -7.48 13.66
C GLY A 123 3.41 -7.82 12.18
N GLY A 124 2.20 -7.69 11.65
CA GLY A 124 1.88 -7.98 10.23
C GLY A 124 0.66 -7.19 9.74
N VAL A 125 0.52 -7.06 8.43
CA VAL A 125 -0.58 -6.38 7.74
C VAL A 125 -1.04 -7.22 6.55
N ASN A 126 -2.15 -6.86 5.90
CA ASN A 126 -2.73 -7.61 4.78
C ASN A 126 -2.99 -9.08 5.16
N GLY A 127 -2.45 -10.05 4.42
CA GLY A 127 -2.61 -11.46 4.75
C GLY A 127 -1.84 -11.93 5.98
N ALA A 128 -0.89 -11.12 6.48
CA ALA A 128 -0.22 -11.35 7.76
C ALA A 128 -0.89 -10.60 8.93
N SER A 129 -2.03 -9.94 8.68
CA SER A 129 -2.82 -9.28 9.74
C SER A 129 -3.34 -10.30 10.73
N ARG A 130 -3.31 -9.95 12.03
CA ARG A 130 -3.93 -10.76 13.08
C ARG A 130 -5.44 -10.87 12.92
N LEU A 131 -6.05 -9.97 12.14
CA LEU A 131 -7.48 -9.99 11.88
C LEU A 131 -7.91 -11.16 10.98
N ILE A 132 -6.99 -11.73 10.18
CA ILE A 132 -7.28 -12.90 9.34
C ILE A 132 -7.75 -14.08 10.19
N ASP A 133 -7.07 -14.33 11.31
CA ASP A 133 -7.40 -15.42 12.23
C ASP A 133 -8.36 -15.01 13.35
N THR A 134 -8.83 -13.75 13.35
CA THR A 134 -9.72 -13.25 14.39
C THR A 134 -11.18 -13.53 14.02
N PRO A 135 -11.96 -14.27 14.83
CA PRO A 135 -13.35 -14.54 14.53
C PRO A 135 -14.17 -13.25 14.40
N ILE A 136 -15.05 -13.18 13.38
CA ILE A 136 -15.90 -12.01 13.11
C ILE A 136 -16.70 -11.59 14.34
N ALA A 137 -17.17 -12.54 15.15
CA ALA A 137 -17.88 -12.25 16.39
C ALA A 137 -17.04 -11.42 17.38
N ARG A 138 -15.75 -11.72 17.48
CA ARG A 138 -14.80 -10.98 18.34
C ARG A 138 -14.53 -9.58 17.78
N ILE A 139 -14.38 -9.45 16.46
CA ILE A 139 -14.23 -8.14 15.80
C ILE A 139 -15.47 -7.27 16.07
N ARG A 140 -16.68 -7.82 15.89
CA ARG A 140 -17.94 -7.11 16.16
C ARG A 140 -18.07 -6.70 17.63
N ALA A 141 -17.70 -7.56 18.56
CA ALA A 141 -17.74 -7.25 19.98
C ALA A 141 -16.76 -6.13 20.36
N ALA A 142 -15.56 -6.12 19.77
CA ALA A 142 -14.58 -5.05 19.96
C ALA A 142 -15.06 -3.72 19.35
N ALA A 143 -15.59 -3.75 18.12
CA ALA A 143 -16.07 -2.56 17.42
C ALA A 143 -17.20 -1.85 18.18
N ARG A 144 -18.10 -2.60 18.84
CA ARG A 144 -19.17 -2.02 19.68
C ARG A 144 -18.68 -1.25 20.90
N ARG A 145 -17.42 -1.44 21.32
CA ARG A 145 -16.81 -0.75 22.46
C ARG A 145 -16.05 0.51 22.05
N ILE A 146 -15.90 0.75 20.75
CA ILE A 146 -15.17 1.89 20.22
C ILE A 146 -16.17 3.02 20.02
N ASP A 147 -16.07 4.05 20.85
CA ASP A 147 -16.81 5.30 20.68
C ASP A 147 -15.92 6.32 19.95
N LEU A 148 -15.75 6.09 18.65
CA LEU A 148 -15.08 7.03 17.75
C LEU A 148 -16.12 7.59 16.78
N PRO A 149 -16.11 8.91 16.50
CA PRO A 149 -16.95 9.47 15.46
C PRO A 149 -16.61 8.81 14.13
N LEU A 150 -17.56 8.02 13.60
CA LEU A 150 -17.48 7.44 12.27
C LEU A 150 -17.60 8.58 11.25
N VAL A 151 -16.46 9.04 10.74
CA VAL A 151 -16.45 9.91 9.56
C VAL A 151 -16.75 9.00 8.36
N PRO A 152 -17.88 9.15 7.66
CA PRO A 152 -18.17 8.32 6.50
C PRO A 152 -17.11 8.54 5.44
N ALA A 153 -16.64 7.45 4.84
CA ALA A 153 -15.81 7.55 3.64
C ALA A 153 -16.63 8.24 2.54
N PRO A 154 -16.03 9.19 1.79
CA PRO A 154 -16.71 9.76 0.65
C PRO A 154 -17.14 8.65 -0.31
N ASP A 155 -18.37 8.75 -0.82
CA ASP A 155 -18.98 7.82 -1.77
C ASP A 155 -18.39 7.91 -3.19
N ARG A 156 -17.34 8.73 -3.34
CA ARG A 156 -16.63 9.01 -4.60
C ARG A 156 -15.20 8.59 -4.42
N TRP A 157 -14.54 8.29 -5.54
CA TRP A 157 -13.08 8.17 -5.58
C TRP A 157 -12.43 9.54 -5.36
N GLY A 158 -12.55 10.08 -4.15
CA GLY A 158 -11.90 11.30 -3.70
C GLY A 158 -10.38 11.10 -3.69
N ALA A 159 -9.65 12.15 -4.06
CA ALA A 159 -8.18 12.21 -4.06
C ALA A 159 -7.40 11.35 -5.07
N ALA A 160 -8.03 10.73 -6.10
CA ALA A 160 -7.26 10.16 -7.23
C ALA A 160 -6.29 11.20 -7.84
N ARG A 161 -6.73 12.46 -7.90
CA ARG A 161 -5.91 13.59 -8.35
C ARG A 161 -4.73 13.88 -7.43
N ALA A 162 -4.93 13.84 -6.12
CA ALA A 162 -3.85 14.07 -5.15
C ALA A 162 -2.85 12.90 -5.17
N HIS A 163 -3.33 11.66 -5.21
CA HIS A 163 -2.50 10.47 -5.38
C HIS A 163 -1.67 10.56 -6.68
N ALA A 164 -2.31 10.91 -7.80
CA ALA A 164 -1.62 11.11 -9.07
C ALA A 164 -0.61 12.27 -9.01
N TRP A 165 -0.95 13.38 -8.35
CA TRP A 165 -0.09 14.55 -8.20
C TRP A 165 1.15 14.26 -7.34
N HIS A 166 0.96 13.71 -6.15
CA HIS A 166 2.07 13.32 -5.27
C HIS A 166 2.91 12.21 -5.89
N GLY A 167 2.27 11.23 -6.53
CA GLY A 167 2.96 10.21 -7.32
C GLY A 167 3.83 10.83 -8.42
N ALA A 168 3.28 11.75 -9.22
CA ALA A 168 4.03 12.42 -10.29
C ALA A 168 5.21 13.24 -9.76
N ILE A 169 5.01 14.01 -8.69
CA ILE A 169 6.07 14.78 -8.04
C ILE A 169 7.17 13.86 -7.50
N HIS A 170 6.80 12.78 -6.83
CA HIS A 170 7.75 11.80 -6.30
C HIS A 170 8.61 11.20 -7.43
N HIS A 171 7.98 10.78 -8.52
CA HIS A 171 8.68 10.22 -9.68
C HIS A 171 9.55 11.26 -10.39
N ALA A 172 9.11 12.52 -10.48
CA ALA A 172 9.94 13.59 -11.02
C ALA A 172 11.21 13.81 -10.18
N ARG A 173 11.09 13.78 -8.85
CA ARG A 173 12.22 13.91 -7.90
C ARG A 173 13.15 12.71 -7.96
N LEU A 174 12.60 11.51 -8.08
CA LEU A 174 13.35 10.29 -8.31
C LEU A 174 14.22 10.40 -9.57
N LEU A 175 13.62 10.83 -10.69
CA LEU A 175 14.33 11.02 -11.96
C LEU A 175 15.35 12.17 -11.92
N ALA A 176 15.09 13.24 -11.18
CA ALA A 176 16.02 14.36 -11.05
C ALA A 176 17.26 13.99 -10.20
N GLY A 177 17.09 13.16 -9.18
CA GLY A 177 18.14 12.83 -8.20
C GLY A 177 18.72 11.42 -8.30
N TRP A 178 18.43 10.68 -9.38
CA TRP A 178 18.81 9.26 -9.52
C TRP A 178 20.31 8.99 -9.34
N ARG A 179 21.17 9.91 -9.80
CA ARG A 179 22.64 9.80 -9.68
C ARG A 179 23.11 9.73 -8.22
N GLY A 180 22.35 10.27 -7.27
CA GLY A 180 22.65 10.22 -5.84
C GLY A 180 22.39 8.86 -5.19
N TYR A 181 21.75 7.93 -5.90
CA TYR A 181 21.37 6.60 -5.42
C TYR A 181 21.67 5.54 -6.51
N PRO A 182 22.95 5.28 -6.81
CA PRO A 182 23.36 4.45 -7.95
C PRO A 182 22.92 2.99 -7.86
N HIS A 183 22.65 2.50 -6.64
CA HIS A 183 22.22 1.12 -6.39
C HIS A 183 20.71 0.98 -6.17
N TRP A 184 19.94 2.05 -6.39
CA TRP A 184 18.48 1.99 -6.23
C TRP A 184 17.86 1.09 -7.30
N GLN A 185 16.95 0.22 -6.86
CA GLN A 185 16.13 -0.61 -7.72
C GLN A 185 14.66 -0.41 -7.38
N SER A 186 13.82 -0.31 -8.41
CA SER A 186 12.37 -0.26 -8.21
C SER A 186 11.89 -1.60 -7.66
N HIS A 187 11.14 -1.56 -6.56
CA HIS A 187 10.41 -2.73 -6.05
C HIS A 187 9.14 -3.01 -6.85
N ARG A 188 8.70 -2.07 -7.71
CA ARG A 188 7.52 -2.21 -8.57
C ARG A 188 7.93 -2.65 -9.96
N THR A 189 7.18 -3.62 -10.50
CA THR A 189 7.15 -3.95 -11.92
C THR A 189 5.78 -3.52 -12.45
N PRO A 190 5.70 -2.63 -13.45
CA PRO A 190 6.80 -2.11 -14.27
C PRO A 190 7.60 -0.97 -13.61
N GLY A 191 8.81 -0.71 -14.13
CA GLY A 191 9.64 0.42 -13.67
C GLY A 191 9.06 1.80 -14.04
N PRO A 192 9.62 2.89 -13.49
CA PRO A 192 9.04 4.24 -13.55
C PRO A 192 8.65 4.74 -14.95
N ALA A 193 9.48 4.50 -15.96
CA ALA A 193 9.22 4.96 -17.33
C ALA A 193 8.03 4.24 -17.98
N ARG A 194 7.89 2.93 -17.75
CA ARG A 194 6.75 2.16 -18.26
C ARG A 194 5.48 2.48 -17.46
N GLU A 195 5.58 2.73 -16.16
CA GLU A 195 4.46 3.25 -15.36
C GLU A 195 3.98 4.62 -15.87
N ALA A 196 4.89 5.53 -16.20
CA ALA A 196 4.54 6.83 -16.80
C ALA A 196 3.84 6.66 -18.16
N TRP A 197 4.35 5.77 -19.02
CA TRP A 197 3.72 5.46 -20.30
C TRP A 197 2.32 4.86 -20.15
N LEU A 198 2.13 3.92 -19.23
CA LEU A 198 0.82 3.33 -18.94
C LEU A 198 -0.18 4.38 -18.43
N ASN A 199 0.26 5.26 -17.53
CA ASN A 199 -0.56 6.37 -17.05
C ASN A 199 -0.93 7.34 -18.19
N ALA A 200 0.01 7.67 -19.09
CA ALA A 200 -0.27 8.50 -20.26
C ALA A 200 -1.29 7.82 -21.20
N ARG A 201 -1.10 6.53 -21.53
CA ARG A 201 -2.05 5.74 -22.34
C ARG A 201 -3.44 5.69 -21.70
N ARG A 202 -3.54 5.58 -20.37
CA ARG A 202 -4.81 5.62 -19.63
C ARG A 202 -5.52 6.96 -19.73
N LEU A 203 -4.78 8.06 -19.59
CA LEU A 203 -5.35 9.41 -19.75
C LEU A 203 -5.91 9.59 -21.17
N LEU A 204 -5.21 9.12 -22.19
CA LEU A 204 -5.64 9.19 -23.58
C LEU A 204 -6.84 8.28 -23.90
N THR A 205 -6.87 7.07 -23.33
CA THR A 205 -7.92 6.06 -23.62
C THR A 205 -9.12 6.12 -22.68
N GLY A 206 -9.00 6.87 -21.58
CA GLY A 206 -10.00 6.97 -20.50
C GLY A 206 -11.40 7.35 -20.97
N PRO A 207 -11.58 8.41 -21.78
CA PRO A 207 -12.90 8.80 -22.26
C PRO A 207 -13.60 7.71 -23.08
N ALA A 208 -12.86 7.06 -24.00
CA ALA A 208 -13.40 5.97 -24.81
C ALA A 208 -13.78 4.75 -23.94
N ARG A 209 -12.94 4.39 -22.96
CA ARG A 209 -13.25 3.32 -21.98
C ARG A 209 -14.50 3.65 -21.17
N ALA A 210 -14.64 4.88 -20.69
CA ALA A 210 -15.80 5.33 -19.92
C ALA A 210 -17.10 5.27 -20.74
N LEU A 211 -17.06 5.65 -22.02
CA LEU A 211 -18.20 5.54 -22.93
C LEU A 211 -18.59 4.08 -23.17
N ARG A 212 -17.63 3.18 -23.42
CA ARG A 212 -17.87 1.74 -23.57
C ARG A 212 -18.51 1.13 -22.31
N ALA A 213 -17.95 1.42 -21.14
CA ALA A 213 -18.47 0.94 -19.86
C ALA A 213 -19.90 1.44 -19.59
N ARG A 214 -20.21 2.70 -19.95
CA ARG A 214 -21.58 3.24 -19.88
C ARG A 214 -22.53 2.48 -20.81
N GLY A 215 -22.09 2.18 -22.03
CA GLY A 215 -22.85 1.38 -23.00
C GLY A 215 -23.16 -0.02 -22.48
N GLN A 216 -22.13 -0.75 -22.05
CA GLN A 216 -22.28 -2.09 -21.45
C GLN A 216 -23.20 -2.08 -20.23
N GLY A 217 -23.04 -1.09 -19.35
CA GLY A 217 -23.91 -0.93 -18.19
C GLY A 217 -25.38 -0.63 -18.55
N ARG A 218 -25.63 0.13 -19.63
CA ARG A 218 -27.00 0.35 -20.14
C ARG A 218 -27.61 -0.93 -20.69
N VAL A 219 -26.86 -1.71 -21.46
CA VAL A 219 -27.31 -3.01 -21.99
C VAL A 219 -27.64 -3.97 -20.86
N LEU A 220 -26.75 -4.09 -19.87
CA LEU A 220 -26.96 -4.97 -18.71
C LEU A 220 -28.22 -4.60 -17.93
N ARG A 221 -28.42 -3.30 -17.62
CA ARG A 221 -29.61 -2.82 -16.91
C ARG A 221 -30.88 -2.94 -17.75
N GLY A 222 -30.79 -2.71 -19.07
CA GLY A 222 -31.93 -2.81 -19.98
C GLY A 222 -32.36 -4.25 -20.26
N ALA A 223 -31.47 -5.23 -20.08
CA ALA A 223 -31.77 -6.64 -20.32
C ALA A 223 -32.74 -7.25 -19.30
N GLY A 224 -33.00 -6.59 -18.16
CA GLY A 224 -33.98 -7.03 -17.16
C GLY A 224 -33.71 -8.41 -16.53
N ARG A 225 -32.51 -8.96 -16.72
CA ARG A 225 -32.13 -10.30 -16.22
C ARG A 225 -31.31 -10.19 -14.93
N PRO A 226 -31.46 -11.14 -13.99
CA PRO A 226 -30.58 -11.23 -12.84
C PRO A 226 -29.14 -11.47 -13.28
N TYR A 227 -28.18 -10.95 -12.51
CA TYR A 227 -26.76 -11.15 -12.77
C TYR A 227 -25.93 -11.25 -11.49
N ASP A 228 -24.90 -12.09 -11.54
CA ASP A 228 -23.86 -12.18 -10.52
C ASP A 228 -22.63 -11.40 -10.97
N VAL A 229 -21.97 -10.73 -10.02
CA VAL A 229 -20.81 -9.88 -10.32
C VAL A 229 -19.55 -10.48 -9.72
N VAL A 230 -18.55 -10.70 -10.58
CA VAL A 230 -17.19 -11.03 -10.18
C VAL A 230 -16.34 -9.76 -10.24
N LEU A 231 -15.71 -9.42 -9.12
CA LEU A 231 -14.80 -8.28 -9.03
C LEU A 231 -13.38 -8.74 -9.36
N LEU A 232 -12.81 -8.22 -10.44
CA LEU A 232 -11.43 -8.52 -10.80
C LEU A 232 -10.46 -7.60 -10.05
N GLN A 233 -9.32 -8.16 -9.67
CA GLN A 233 -8.18 -7.43 -9.08
C GLN A 233 -7.07 -7.23 -10.12
N LEU A 234 -6.02 -6.48 -9.76
CA LEU A 234 -4.83 -6.39 -10.63
C LEU A 234 -4.10 -7.72 -10.64
N SER A 235 -3.67 -8.18 -11.82
CA SER A 235 -2.89 -9.42 -11.97
C SER A 235 -1.55 -9.39 -11.21
N HIS A 236 -1.07 -8.20 -10.86
CA HIS A 236 0.16 -7.97 -10.10
C HIS A 236 -0.09 -7.48 -8.66
N ASP A 237 -1.33 -7.53 -8.17
CA ASP A 237 -1.66 -7.20 -6.79
C ASP A 237 -0.96 -8.19 -5.84
N SER A 238 -0.20 -7.67 -4.87
CA SER A 238 0.44 -8.52 -3.87
C SER A 238 -0.58 -9.27 -3.02
N ALA A 239 -1.78 -8.72 -2.80
CA ALA A 239 -2.84 -9.42 -2.10
C ALA A 239 -3.31 -10.67 -2.87
N PHE A 240 -3.44 -10.56 -4.19
CA PHE A 240 -3.81 -11.69 -5.04
C PHE A 240 -2.68 -12.73 -5.15
N ILE A 241 -1.47 -12.29 -5.48
CA ILE A 241 -0.32 -13.17 -5.72
C ILE A 241 0.15 -13.89 -4.44
N ARG A 242 0.21 -13.19 -3.30
CA ARG A 242 0.81 -13.75 -2.07
C ARG A 242 -0.21 -14.37 -1.13
N HIS A 243 -1.47 -13.99 -1.22
CA HIS A 243 -2.50 -14.40 -0.25
C HIS A 243 -3.73 -15.04 -0.90
N GLY A 244 -3.82 -15.07 -2.23
CA GLY A 244 -4.88 -15.76 -2.95
C GLY A 244 -4.57 -17.24 -3.20
N PRO A 245 -5.60 -18.09 -3.39
CA PRO A 245 -5.41 -19.50 -3.73
C PRO A 245 -5.19 -19.72 -5.25
N PHE A 246 -5.20 -18.67 -6.06
CA PHE A 246 -5.11 -18.74 -7.52
C PHE A 246 -3.72 -18.29 -8.00
N PRO A 247 -3.06 -19.07 -8.89
CA PRO A 247 -1.78 -18.67 -9.47
C PRO A 247 -1.89 -17.46 -10.39
N THR A 248 -2.99 -17.36 -11.15
CA THR A 248 -3.22 -16.30 -12.13
C THR A 248 -4.65 -15.78 -12.09
N MET A 249 -4.88 -14.57 -12.63
CA MET A 249 -6.22 -13.99 -12.76
C MET A 249 -7.09 -14.82 -13.73
N GLU A 250 -6.46 -15.39 -14.75
CA GLU A 250 -7.07 -16.30 -15.71
C GLU A 250 -7.60 -17.57 -15.04
N ASP A 251 -6.83 -18.15 -14.09
CA ASP A 251 -7.28 -19.31 -13.30
C ASP A 251 -8.49 -18.95 -12.43
N PHE A 252 -8.47 -17.76 -11.81
CA PHE A 252 -9.61 -17.27 -11.03
C PHE A 252 -10.86 -17.09 -11.90
N ILE A 253 -10.72 -16.47 -13.08
CA ILE A 253 -11.82 -16.28 -14.03
C ILE A 253 -12.36 -17.64 -14.48
N ALA A 254 -11.50 -18.58 -14.86
CA ALA A 254 -11.89 -19.92 -15.29
C ALA A 254 -12.63 -20.67 -14.19
N HIS A 255 -12.17 -20.55 -12.94
CA HIS A 255 -12.84 -21.11 -11.78
C HIS A 255 -14.24 -20.51 -11.59
N CYS A 256 -14.39 -19.19 -11.64
CA CYS A 256 -15.68 -18.51 -11.54
C CYS A 256 -16.65 -18.94 -12.65
N ILE A 257 -16.19 -19.02 -13.90
CA ILE A 257 -17.02 -19.47 -15.04
C ILE A 257 -17.50 -20.90 -14.82
N THR A 258 -16.59 -21.80 -14.41
CA THR A 258 -16.90 -23.22 -14.20
C THR A 258 -17.90 -23.40 -13.05
N ALA A 259 -17.69 -22.73 -11.92
CA ALA A 259 -18.58 -22.79 -10.77
C ALA A 259 -19.96 -22.19 -11.10
N PHE A 260 -20.00 -21.07 -11.82
CA PHE A 260 -21.24 -20.45 -12.26
C PHE A 260 -22.00 -21.36 -13.23
N ALA A 261 -21.33 -21.95 -14.22
CA ALA A 261 -21.98 -22.87 -15.15
C ALA A 261 -22.55 -24.13 -14.46
N ALA A 262 -21.92 -24.60 -13.38
CA ALA A 262 -22.37 -25.76 -12.63
C ALA A 262 -23.54 -25.45 -11.66
N GLY A 263 -23.59 -24.24 -11.09
CA GLY A 263 -24.51 -23.91 -9.99
C GLY A 263 -25.57 -22.85 -10.31
N ALA A 264 -25.41 -22.08 -11.38
CA ALA A 264 -26.32 -20.97 -11.64
C ALA A 264 -27.67 -21.45 -12.17
N PRO A 265 -28.79 -20.95 -11.64
CA PRO A 265 -30.09 -21.18 -12.24
C PRO A 265 -30.13 -20.59 -13.66
N GLY A 266 -30.92 -21.22 -14.54
CA GLY A 266 -31.09 -20.75 -15.91
C GLY A 266 -31.56 -19.28 -15.94
N GLN A 267 -31.01 -18.50 -16.89
CA GLN A 267 -31.30 -17.07 -17.15
C GLN A 267 -30.59 -16.03 -16.25
N VAL A 268 -29.63 -16.41 -15.41
CA VAL A 268 -28.71 -15.46 -14.74
C VAL A 268 -27.51 -15.16 -15.64
N ALA A 269 -27.05 -13.91 -15.67
CA ALA A 269 -25.80 -13.53 -16.35
C ALA A 269 -24.62 -13.44 -15.38
N LEU A 270 -23.43 -13.86 -15.80
CA LEU A 270 -22.19 -13.60 -15.07
C LEU A 270 -21.50 -12.35 -15.62
N VAL A 271 -21.19 -11.40 -14.76
CA VAL A 271 -20.60 -10.11 -15.13
C VAL A 271 -19.25 -9.93 -14.45
N PHE A 272 -18.19 -9.81 -15.24
CA PHE A 272 -16.86 -9.47 -14.75
C PHE A 272 -16.68 -7.95 -14.72
N ARG A 273 -16.35 -7.41 -13.55
CA ARG A 273 -16.00 -6.02 -13.36
C ARG A 273 -14.48 -5.89 -13.24
N THR A 274 -13.86 -5.40 -14.31
CA THR A 274 -12.41 -5.12 -14.38
C THR A 274 -11.98 -4.09 -13.33
N HIS A 275 -10.75 -4.23 -12.85
CA HIS A 275 -10.16 -3.23 -11.96
C HIS A 275 -9.91 -1.90 -12.72
N PRO A 276 -10.10 -0.72 -12.10
CA PRO A 276 -9.87 0.57 -12.78
C PRO A 276 -8.45 0.69 -13.35
N PHE A 277 -7.48 0.07 -12.67
CA PHE A 277 -6.06 0.06 -13.02
C PHE A 277 -5.61 -1.16 -13.85
N GLU A 278 -6.54 -1.92 -14.43
CA GLU A 278 -6.20 -3.08 -15.27
C GLU A 278 -5.72 -2.63 -16.65
N ASP A 279 -4.51 -3.06 -17.02
CA ASP A 279 -3.87 -2.80 -18.32
C ASP A 279 -4.36 -3.85 -19.31
N MET A 280 -5.46 -3.57 -20.02
CA MET A 280 -5.82 -4.31 -21.23
C MET A 280 -5.20 -3.64 -22.47
#